data_AF-A0A8T4EFF5-F1
#
_entry.id   AF-A0A8T4EFF5-F1
#
_cell.length_a   1.000
_cell.length_b   1.000
_cell.length_c   1.000
_cell.angle_alpha   90.00
_cell.angle_beta   90.00
_cell.angle_gamma   90.00
#
_symmetry.space_group_name_H-M   'P 1'
#
loop_
_entity.id
_entity.type
_entity.pdbx_description
1 polymer ?
#
loop_
_entity_poly.entity_id
_entity_poly.type
_entity_poly.pdbx_seq_one_letter_code
_entity_poly.pdbx_strand_id
1 'polypeptide(L)'
;MNTIKAKLCCTHRNKFRLGKKGAEMALNVIIIAAIALVVMVIVLFIFGSKSSDISKTTEDCGAKFGECLLKEDCIGRPIISNTDCEKNDEVCCIKLS
;
A
#
# COMPACT_ATOMS: atom_id res chain seq x y z
N MET A 1 38.87 -39.70 38.58
CA MET A 1 37.69 -38.85 38.78
C MET A 1 37.84 -37.62 37.88
N ASN A 2 36.98 -37.26 36.93
CA ASN A 2 35.62 -37.68 36.60
C ASN A 2 35.38 -37.47 35.11
N THR A 3 34.59 -38.36 34.53
CA THR A 3 34.05 -38.33 33.17
C THR A 3 32.92 -37.29 33.08
N ILE A 4 33.05 -36.30 32.19
CA ILE A 4 31.92 -35.48 31.75
C ILE A 4 31.66 -35.79 30.28
N LYS A 5 30.93 -36.90 30.05
CA LYS A 5 30.20 -37.15 28.81
C LYS A 5 29.06 -36.12 28.74
N ALA A 6 29.32 -34.97 28.13
CA ALA A 6 28.24 -34.06 27.73
C ALA A 6 27.46 -34.71 26.58
N LYS A 7 26.35 -35.33 26.97
CA LYS A 7 25.34 -35.96 26.13
C LYS A 7 24.61 -34.86 25.35
N LEU A 8 25.23 -34.37 24.28
CA LEU A 8 24.58 -33.51 23.29
C LEU A 8 23.72 -34.37 22.33
N CYS A 9 22.75 -35.07 22.88
CA CYS A 9 21.81 -35.89 22.12
C CYS A 9 20.43 -35.25 22.20
N CYS A 10 20.23 -34.19 21.43
CA CYS A 10 18.94 -33.75 20.89
C CYS A 10 19.18 -32.58 19.92
N THR A 11 20.05 -32.77 18.91
CA THR A 11 19.93 -32.00 17.68
C THR A 11 18.57 -32.39 17.09
N HIS A 12 17.61 -31.49 17.25
CA HIS A 12 16.27 -31.54 16.70
C HIS A 12 16.36 -31.59 15.17
N ARG A 13 16.61 -32.80 14.66
CA ARG A 13 16.64 -33.12 13.25
C ARG A 13 15.18 -33.13 12.82
N ASN A 14 14.67 -31.99 12.38
CA ASN A 14 13.45 -31.92 11.57
C ASN A 14 13.73 -32.63 10.25
N LYS A 15 13.79 -33.96 10.31
CA LYS A 15 13.69 -34.82 9.16
C LYS A 15 12.21 -34.81 8.82
N PHE A 16 11.79 -33.78 8.08
CA PHE A 16 10.50 -33.71 7.43
C PHE A 16 10.45 -34.88 6.44
N ARG A 17 10.15 -36.10 6.96
CA ARG A 17 9.77 -37.22 6.13
C ARG A 17 8.39 -36.87 5.61
N LEU A 18 8.35 -36.12 4.51
CA LEU A 18 7.20 -36.11 3.64
C LEU A 18 7.04 -37.57 3.21
N GLY A 19 6.20 -38.33 3.91
CA GLY A 19 5.64 -39.54 3.32
C GLY A 19 5.08 -39.14 1.95
N LYS A 20 5.20 -39.99 0.94
CA LYS A 20 4.82 -39.65 -0.44
C LYS A 20 3.49 -38.86 -0.54
N LYS A 21 2.52 -39.19 0.34
CA LYS A 21 1.22 -38.50 0.47
C LYS A 21 1.25 -37.05 0.98
N GLY A 22 2.22 -36.67 1.83
CA GLY A 22 2.38 -35.31 2.33
C GLY A 22 3.12 -34.37 1.38
N ALA A 23 4.01 -34.91 0.54
CA ALA A 23 4.72 -34.15 -0.50
C ALA A 23 3.75 -33.62 -1.57
N GLU A 24 2.75 -34.42 -1.92
CA GLU A 24 1.74 -34.09 -2.92
C GLU A 24 0.90 -32.87 -2.50
N MET A 25 0.51 -32.83 -1.22
CA MET A 25 -0.22 -31.69 -0.66
C MET A 25 0.64 -30.42 -0.59
N ALA A 26 1.91 -30.55 -0.21
CA ALA A 26 2.83 -29.41 -0.11
C ALA A 26 3.13 -28.78 -1.48
N LEU A 27 3.26 -29.60 -2.53
CA LEU A 27 3.51 -29.13 -3.90
C LEU A 27 2.36 -28.26 -4.42
N ASN A 28 1.12 -28.68 -4.18
CA ASN A 28 -0.05 -27.94 -4.67
C ASN A 28 -0.20 -26.58 -3.98
N VAL A 29 0.08 -26.50 -2.67
CA VAL A 29 0.05 -25.24 -1.90
C VAL A 29 1.10 -24.25 -2.40
N ILE A 30 2.31 -24.72 -2.74
CA ILE A 30 3.37 -23.88 -3.30
C ILE A 30 2.94 -23.27 -4.64
N ILE A 31 2.27 -24.06 -5.51
CA ILE A 31 1.77 -23.58 -6.80
C ILE A 31 0.71 -22.49 -6.61
N ILE A 32 -0.25 -22.71 -5.71
CA ILE A 32 -1.31 -21.72 -5.43
C ILE A 32 -0.71 -20.45 -4.85
N ALA A 33 0.25 -20.55 -3.93
CA ALA A 33 0.94 -19.41 -3.35
C ALA A 33 1.71 -18.60 -4.41
N ALA A 34 2.38 -19.28 -5.36
CA ALA A 34 3.08 -18.62 -6.45
C ALA A 34 2.12 -17.85 -7.38
N ILE A 35 0.99 -18.45 -7.75
CA ILE A 35 -0.03 -17.79 -8.58
C ILE A 35 -0.62 -16.58 -7.86
N ALA A 36 -0.94 -16.71 -6.57
CA ALA A 36 -1.48 -15.61 -5.77
C ALA A 36 -0.52 -14.42 -5.70
N LEU A 37 0.79 -14.68 -5.55
CA LEU A 37 1.82 -13.64 -5.53
C LEU A 37 1.87 -12.90 -6.87
N VAL A 38 1.84 -13.62 -7.99
CA VAL A 38 1.83 -13.00 -9.34
C VAL A 38 0.61 -12.11 -9.54
N VAL A 39 -0.58 -12.58 -9.18
CA VAL A 39 -1.81 -11.79 -9.29
C VAL A 39 -1.75 -10.54 -8.41
N MET A 40 -1.24 -10.66 -7.19
CA MET A 40 -1.08 -9.51 -6.29
C MET A 40 -0.17 -8.43 -6.91
N VAL A 41 0.94 -8.83 -7.53
CA VAL A 41 1.84 -7.88 -8.19
C VAL A 41 1.11 -7.17 -9.34
N ILE A 42 0.38 -7.89 -10.18
CA ILE A 42 -0.36 -7.29 -11.32
C ILE A 42 -1.39 -6.27 -10.81
N VAL A 43 -2.13 -6.61 -9.76
CA VAL A 43 -3.10 -5.70 -9.11
C VAL A 43 -2.38 -4.43 -8.63
N LEU A 44 -1.26 -4.57 -7.92
CA LEU A 44 -0.49 -3.41 -7.46
C LEU A 44 0.01 -2.53 -8.61
N PHE A 45 0.40 -3.09 -9.75
CA PHE A 45 0.80 -2.31 -10.93
C PHE A 45 -0.38 -1.55 -11.56
N ILE A 46 -1.55 -2.18 -11.66
CA ILE A 46 -2.76 -1.55 -12.21
C ILE A 46 -3.26 -0.43 -11.29
N PHE A 47 -3.33 -0.67 -9.99
CA PHE A 47 -3.78 0.33 -9.03
C PHE A 47 -2.72 1.41 -8.81
N GLY A 48 -1.45 1.04 -8.71
CA GLY A 48 -0.35 1.98 -8.51
C GLY A 48 -0.19 2.97 -9.66
N SER A 49 -0.45 2.55 -10.90
CA SER A 49 -0.45 3.47 -12.05
C SER A 49 -1.61 4.47 -12.02
N LYS A 50 -2.80 4.07 -11.55
CA LYS A 50 -3.96 4.96 -11.43
C LYS A 50 -3.95 5.83 -10.18
N SER A 51 -3.30 5.40 -9.10
CA SER A 51 -3.24 6.16 -7.84
C SER A 51 -2.54 7.51 -8.00
N SER A 52 -1.58 7.62 -8.91
CA SER A 52 -0.90 8.89 -9.22
C SER A 52 -1.83 9.94 -9.85
N ASP A 53 -2.91 9.52 -10.51
CA ASP A 53 -3.90 10.43 -11.09
C ASP A 53 -4.98 10.80 -10.07
N ILE A 54 -5.31 9.89 -9.14
CA ILE A 54 -6.29 10.13 -8.07
C ILE A 54 -5.81 11.20 -7.08
N SER A 55 -4.52 11.25 -6.76
CA SER A 55 -3.95 12.31 -5.92
C SER A 55 -4.20 13.69 -6.53
N LYS A 56 -3.93 13.84 -7.83
CA LYS A 56 -4.18 15.10 -8.56
C LYS A 56 -5.65 15.51 -8.51
N THR A 57 -6.57 14.57 -8.73
CA THR A 57 -8.01 14.86 -8.67
C THR A 57 -8.51 15.21 -7.27
N THR A 58 -7.80 14.82 -6.21
CA THR A 58 -8.17 15.08 -4.81
C THR A 58 -7.66 16.45 -4.33
N GLU A 59 -6.57 16.91 -4.94
CA GLU A 59 -5.89 18.18 -4.68
C GLU A 59 -6.42 19.32 -5.58
N ASP A 60 -7.15 19.00 -6.66
CA ASP A 60 -7.86 19.97 -7.48
C ASP A 60 -8.88 20.82 -6.68
N CYS A 61 -8.72 22.14 -6.69
CA CYS A 61 -9.69 23.07 -6.09
C CYS A 61 -11.08 22.97 -6.74
N GLY A 62 -11.12 22.74 -8.06
CA GLY A 62 -12.35 22.54 -8.82
C GLY A 62 -13.11 21.27 -8.41
N ALA A 63 -12.39 20.21 -8.00
CA ALA A 63 -13.01 18.98 -7.50
C ALA A 63 -13.70 19.18 -6.13
N LYS A 64 -13.35 20.25 -5.40
CA LYS A 64 -13.97 20.64 -4.13
C LYS A 64 -15.04 21.72 -4.28
N PHE A 65 -15.53 21.95 -5.50
CA PHE A 65 -16.50 23.03 -5.83
C PHE A 65 -15.98 24.43 -5.45
N GLY A 66 -14.66 24.63 -5.53
CA GLY A 66 -14.00 25.90 -5.28
C GLY A 66 -13.40 26.51 -6.53
N GLU A 67 -12.98 27.77 -6.40
CA GLU A 67 -12.23 28.50 -7.42
C GLU A 67 -10.90 28.98 -6.81
N CYS A 68 -9.81 28.88 -7.58
CA CYS A 68 -8.51 29.46 -7.20
C CYS A 68 -8.58 30.96 -7.44
N LEU A 69 -8.47 31.73 -6.35
CA LEU A 69 -8.54 33.18 -6.36
C LEU A 69 -7.47 33.73 -5.41
N LEU A 70 -7.12 35.00 -5.59
CA LEU A 70 -6.28 35.69 -4.62
C LEU A 70 -6.99 35.67 -3.26
N LYS A 71 -6.20 35.55 -2.18
CA LYS A 71 -6.73 35.55 -0.81
C LYS A 71 -7.66 36.74 -0.51
N GLU A 72 -7.39 37.86 -1.16
CA GLU A 72 -8.14 39.12 -1.06
C GLU A 72 -9.55 39.01 -1.68
N ASP A 73 -9.71 38.19 -2.73
CA ASP A 73 -10.97 37.99 -3.46
C ASP A 73 -11.88 36.92 -2.83
N CYS A 74 -11.42 36.26 -1.76
CA CYS A 74 -12.15 35.20 -1.05
C CYS A 74 -12.98 35.70 0.13
N ILE A 75 -13.44 36.95 0.07
CA ILE A 75 -14.21 37.58 1.14
C ILE A 75 -15.51 36.81 1.38
N GLY A 76 -15.71 36.35 2.62
CA GLY A 76 -16.92 35.63 3.03
C GLY A 76 -16.99 34.16 2.59
N ARG A 77 -15.92 33.61 2.01
CA ARG A 77 -15.82 32.19 1.61
C ARG A 77 -14.80 31.44 2.48
N PRO A 78 -15.05 30.15 2.80
CA PRO A 78 -14.08 29.34 3.50
C PRO A 78 -12.91 29.02 2.57
N ILE A 79 -11.70 29.10 3.12
CA ILE A 79 -10.45 28.84 2.41
C ILE A 79 -9.98 27.43 2.77
N ILE A 80 -9.66 26.62 1.75
CA ILE A 80 -9.04 25.30 1.93
C ILE A 80 -7.56 25.40 1.58
N SER A 81 -6.70 24.84 2.44
CA SER A 81 -5.27 24.65 2.19
C SER A 81 -5.00 23.24 1.63
N ASN A 82 -3.87 23.05 0.94
CA ASN A 82 -3.51 21.84 0.17
C ASN A 82 -4.40 21.61 -1.07
N THR A 83 -4.38 22.58 -1.99
CA THR A 83 -4.99 22.44 -3.32
C THR A 83 -4.05 22.96 -4.40
N ASP A 84 -4.18 22.45 -5.63
CA ASP A 84 -3.38 22.79 -6.82
C ASP A 84 -3.68 24.20 -7.39
N CYS A 85 -3.64 25.25 -6.56
CA CYS A 85 -3.63 26.63 -7.06
C CYS A 85 -2.19 27.00 -7.43
N GLU A 86 -1.86 26.85 -8.71
CA GLU A 86 -0.47 26.88 -9.24
C GLU A 86 0.21 28.27 -9.20
N LYS A 87 -0.52 29.34 -8.84
CA LYS A 87 0.04 30.69 -8.78
C LYS A 87 0.36 31.11 -7.35
N ASN A 88 1.55 31.70 -7.18
CA ASN A 88 2.06 32.24 -5.92
C ASN A 88 1.08 33.28 -5.35
N ASP A 89 0.27 32.88 -4.36
CA ASP A 89 -0.75 33.65 -3.62
C ASP A 89 -2.22 33.36 -3.96
N GLU A 90 -2.51 32.42 -4.87
CA GLU A 90 -3.88 31.92 -5.04
C GLU A 90 -4.23 30.86 -3.98
N VAL A 91 -5.43 30.93 -3.44
CA VAL A 91 -6.00 29.99 -2.47
C VAL A 91 -7.31 29.43 -2.99
N CYS A 92 -7.67 28.22 -2.56
CA CYS A 92 -8.93 27.60 -2.97
C CYS A 92 -10.11 28.09 -2.13
N CYS A 93 -11.09 28.68 -2.79
CA CYS A 93 -12.23 29.31 -2.14
C CYS A 93 -13.54 28.64 -2.54
N ILE A 94 -14.24 28.06 -1.56
CA ILE A 94 -15.45 27.28 -1.80
C ILE A 94 -16.62 28.23 -2.04
N LYS A 95 -17.42 27.93 -3.07
CA LYS A 95 -18.71 28.57 -3.27
C LYS A 95 -19.74 27.97 -2.31
N LEU A 96 -20.13 28.72 -1.29
CA LEU A 96 -21.31 28.42 -0.49
C LEU A 96 -22.54 28.79 -1.36
N SER A 97 -23.21 27.78 -1.91
CA SER A 97 -24.53 27.95 -2.55
C SER A 97 -25.60 28.24 -1.51
#